data_AF-H9UFZ5-F1
#
_entry.id   AF-H9UFZ5-F1
#
_cell.length_a   1.000
_cell.length_b   1.000
_cell.length_c   1.000
_cell.angle_alpha   90.00
_cell.angle_beta   90.00
_cell.angle_gamma   90.00
#
_symmetry.space_group_name_H-M   'P 1'
#
loop_
_entity.id
_entity.type
_entity.pdbx_description
1 polymer ?
#
loop_
_entity_poly.entity_id
_entity_poly.type
_entity_poly.pdbx_seq_one_letter_code
_entity_poly.pdbx_strand_id
1 'polypeptide(L)'
;MLSREYQQQIIGITQHHLQQVAAETRQAFADACPAPVPGLEIYDGLQTLYGMDAVHRLTVFFVGLFSGEMDSGSIAVTQEEFDALGWLVSNFGDQLPDGQSLQELYDALAKAGPAQGN
;
A
#
# COMPACT_ATOMS: atom_id res chain seq x y z
N MET A 1 14.82 -15.21 -34.82
CA MET A 1 15.29 -13.96 -34.18
C MET A 1 14.27 -12.87 -34.52
N LEU A 2 13.67 -12.23 -33.52
CA LEU A 2 12.78 -11.08 -33.75
C LEU A 2 13.60 -9.90 -34.27
N SER A 3 13.06 -9.12 -35.21
CA SER A 3 13.74 -7.89 -35.69
C SER A 3 13.82 -6.87 -34.56
N ARG A 4 14.84 -6.00 -34.60
CA ARG A 4 15.00 -4.91 -33.61
C ARG A 4 13.77 -4.03 -33.51
N GLU A 5 13.10 -3.76 -34.64
CA GLU A 5 11.86 -2.97 -34.67
C GLU A 5 10.73 -3.67 -33.92
N TYR A 6 10.58 -4.99 -34.09
CA TYR A 6 9.55 -5.76 -33.40
C TYR A 6 9.82 -5.86 -31.89
N GLN A 7 11.09 -5.96 -31.49
CA GLN A 7 11.47 -5.92 -30.08
C GLN A 7 11.16 -4.56 -29.43
N GLN A 8 11.44 -3.46 -30.13
CA GLN A 8 11.11 -2.11 -29.66
C GLN A 8 9.61 -1.87 -29.55
N GLN A 9 8.82 -2.39 -30.50
CA GLN A 9 7.36 -2.34 -30.43
C GLN A 9 6.81 -3.11 -29.22
N ILE A 10 7.29 -4.33 -28.97
CA ILE A 10 6.87 -5.11 -27.79
C ILE A 10 7.20 -4.34 -26.51
N ILE A 11 8.42 -3.81 -26.38
CA ILE A 11 8.83 -3.04 -25.20
C ILE A 11 7.91 -1.83 -25.00
N GLY A 12 7.61 -1.08 -26.07
CA GLY A 12 6.73 0.08 -25.99
C GLY A 12 5.31 -0.27 -25.56
N ILE A 13 4.73 -1.34 -26.11
CA ILE A 13 3.39 -1.82 -25.74
C ILE A 13 3.38 -2.27 -24.27
N THR A 14 4.38 -3.05 -23.86
CA THR A 14 4.49 -3.53 -22.48
C THR A 14 4.66 -2.39 -21.49
N GLN A 15 5.50 -1.40 -21.78
CA GLN A 15 5.67 -0.23 -20.93
C GLN A 15 4.39 0.58 -20.79
N HIS A 16 3.67 0.81 -21.90
CA HIS A 16 2.40 1.52 -21.86
C HIS A 16 1.36 0.79 -21.00
N HIS A 17 1.24 -0.53 -21.17
CA HIS A 17 0.30 -1.32 -20.39
C HIS A 17 0.64 -1.31 -18.88
N LEU A 18 1.92 -1.45 -18.53
CA LEU A 18 2.37 -1.38 -17.14
C LEU A 18 2.08 -0.02 -16.51
N GLN A 19 2.23 1.08 -17.26
CA GLN A 19 1.89 2.42 -16.80
C GLN A 19 0.39 2.59 -16.56
N GLN A 20 -0.46 2.02 -17.44
CA GLN A 20 -1.91 2.04 -17.25
C GLN A 20 -2.33 1.28 -16.00
N VAL A 21 -1.82 0.06 -15.81
CA VAL A 21 -2.12 -0.77 -14.63
C VAL A 21 -1.68 -0.07 -13.34
N ALA A 22 -0.50 0.59 -13.34
CA ALA A 22 -0.05 1.36 -12.20
C ALA A 22 -0.98 2.55 -11.89
N ALA A 23 -1.42 3.29 -12.91
CA ALA A 23 -2.35 4.41 -12.74
C ALA A 23 -3.72 3.96 -12.23
N GLU A 24 -4.25 2.85 -12.75
CA GLU A 24 -5.52 2.26 -12.30
C GLU A 24 -5.42 1.78 -10.86
N THR A 25 -4.31 1.12 -10.48
CA THR A 25 -4.08 0.65 -9.11
C THR A 25 -3.99 1.81 -8.13
N ARG A 26 -3.27 2.88 -8.51
CA ARG A 26 -3.16 4.12 -7.74
C ARG A 26 -4.53 4.75 -7.49
N GLN A 27 -5.36 4.83 -8.53
CA GLN A 27 -6.70 5.40 -8.40
C GLN A 27 -7.62 4.52 -7.55
N ALA A 28 -7.62 3.20 -7.78
CA ALA A 28 -8.42 2.25 -7.00
C ALA A 28 -8.07 2.29 -5.51
N PHE A 29 -6.78 2.44 -5.17
CA PHE A 29 -6.35 2.59 -3.79
C PHE A 29 -6.87 3.91 -3.18
N ALA A 30 -6.76 5.02 -3.89
CA ALA A 30 -7.25 6.31 -3.40
C ALA A 30 -8.78 6.32 -3.21
N ASP A 31 -9.53 5.64 -4.08
CA ASP A 31 -10.98 5.49 -3.96
C ASP A 31 -11.38 4.62 -2.76
N ALA A 32 -10.55 3.64 -2.38
CA ALA A 32 -10.75 2.79 -1.21
C ALA A 32 -10.25 3.43 0.10
N CYS A 33 -9.46 4.50 0.02
CA CYS A 33 -8.97 5.23 1.19
C CYS A 33 -10.09 6.10 1.76
N PRO A 34 -10.27 6.16 3.10
CA PRO A 34 -11.36 6.91 3.73
C PRO A 34 -11.24 8.43 3.55
N ALA A 35 -10.12 8.90 3.00
CA ALA A 35 -9.95 10.25 2.49
C ALA A 35 -9.21 10.21 1.13
N PRO A 36 -9.83 10.69 0.02
CA PRO A 36 -9.28 10.49 -1.32
C PRO A 36 -8.01 11.31 -1.62
N VAL A 37 -7.83 12.47 -0.98
CA VAL A 37 -6.63 13.30 -1.15
C VAL A 37 -5.41 12.66 -0.46
N PRO A 38 -5.50 12.22 0.82
CA PRO A 38 -4.48 11.37 1.42
C PRO A 38 -4.21 10.07 0.66
N GLY A 39 -5.23 9.43 0.08
CA GLY A 39 -5.06 8.14 -0.59
C GLY A 39 -4.02 8.13 -1.72
N LEU A 40 -3.99 9.18 -2.55
CA LEU A 40 -2.98 9.30 -3.61
C LEU A 40 -1.58 9.55 -3.04
N GLU A 41 -1.47 10.41 -2.03
CA GLU A 41 -0.19 10.74 -1.37
C GLU A 41 0.39 9.53 -0.61
N ILE A 42 -0.49 8.75 0.02
CA ILE A 42 -0.14 7.50 0.69
C ILE A 42 0.42 6.51 -0.33
N TYR A 43 -0.25 6.30 -1.47
CA TYR A 43 0.23 5.40 -2.52
C TYR A 43 1.62 5.81 -3.03
N ASP A 44 1.79 7.09 -3.38
CA ASP A 44 3.04 7.61 -3.93
C ASP A 44 4.20 7.51 -2.91
N GLY A 45 3.90 7.73 -1.62
CA GLY A 45 4.87 7.54 -0.53
C GLY A 45 5.28 6.07 -0.36
N LEU A 46 4.32 5.14 -0.35
CA LEU A 46 4.60 3.71 -0.26
C LEU A 46 5.42 3.20 -1.46
N GLN A 47 5.08 3.66 -2.67
CA GLN A 47 5.83 3.31 -3.89
C GLN A 47 7.28 3.79 -3.79
N THR A 48 7.51 4.97 -3.22
CA THR A 48 8.86 5.54 -3.02
C THR A 48 9.66 4.76 -1.98
N LEU A 49 9.01 4.30 -0.90
CA LEU A 49 9.68 3.63 0.22
C LEU A 49 9.97 2.15 -0.04
N TYR A 50 9.05 1.43 -0.68
CA TYR A 50 9.11 -0.04 -0.77
C TYR A 50 9.24 -0.58 -2.21
N GLY A 51 9.09 0.27 -3.22
CA GLY A 51 9.09 -0.14 -4.62
C GLY A 51 7.80 -0.86 -5.06
N MET A 52 7.71 -1.15 -6.36
CA MET A 52 6.45 -1.60 -7.00
C MET A 52 5.95 -2.98 -6.54
N ASP A 53 6.84 -3.90 -6.19
CA ASP A 53 6.41 -5.26 -5.81
C ASP A 53 5.81 -5.29 -4.40
N ALA A 54 6.32 -4.46 -3.50
CA ALA A 54 5.84 -4.35 -2.13
C ALA A 54 4.62 -3.44 -2.00
N VAL A 55 4.54 -2.36 -2.80
CA VAL A 55 3.39 -1.43 -2.74
C VAL A 55 2.06 -2.13 -3.02
N HIS A 56 2.04 -3.13 -3.90
CA HIS A 56 0.82 -3.88 -4.17
C HIS A 56 0.33 -4.66 -2.94
N ARG A 57 1.23 -5.33 -2.20
CA ARG A 57 0.85 -6.02 -0.95
C ARG A 57 0.41 -5.04 0.13
N LEU A 58 1.15 -3.95 0.30
CA LEU A 58 0.86 -2.93 1.31
C LEU A 58 -0.46 -2.21 1.05
N THR A 59 -0.79 -1.93 -0.22
CA THR A 59 -2.08 -1.32 -0.58
C THR A 59 -3.25 -2.25 -0.30
N VAL A 60 -3.12 -3.56 -0.57
CA VAL A 60 -4.13 -4.55 -0.17
C VAL A 60 -4.30 -4.61 1.34
N PHE A 61 -3.20 -4.62 2.09
CA PHE A 61 -3.22 -4.57 3.56
C PHE A 61 -3.98 -3.33 4.07
N PHE A 62 -3.66 -2.14 3.56
CA PHE A 62 -4.33 -0.91 3.98
C PHE A 62 -5.80 -0.85 3.56
N VAL A 63 -6.17 -1.38 2.39
CA VAL A 63 -7.59 -1.47 2.01
C VAL A 63 -8.36 -2.36 2.98
N GLY A 64 -7.81 -3.52 3.34
CA GLY A 64 -8.42 -4.40 4.36
C GLY A 64 -8.50 -3.73 5.73
N LEU A 65 -7.52 -2.90 6.07
CA LEU A 65 -7.51 -2.12 7.30
C LEU A 65 -8.61 -1.06 7.30
N PHE A 66 -8.75 -0.29 6.21
CA PHE A 66 -9.74 0.77 6.09
C PHE A 66 -11.17 0.25 5.94
N SER A 67 -11.36 -0.92 5.32
CA SER A 67 -12.67 -1.57 5.22
C SER A 67 -13.14 -2.17 6.55
N GLY A 68 -12.26 -2.24 7.55
CA GLY A 68 -12.54 -2.91 8.83
C GLY A 68 -12.62 -4.43 8.72
N GLU A 69 -12.21 -5.01 7.57
CA GLU A 69 -12.17 -6.46 7.36
C GLU A 69 -11.07 -7.14 8.17
N MET A 70 -10.09 -6.37 8.64
CA MET A 70 -9.07 -6.84 9.58
C MET A 70 -9.66 -6.99 10.99
N ASP A 71 -10.23 -8.16 11.25
CA ASP A 71 -10.82 -8.48 12.56
C ASP A 71 -9.73 -8.51 13.65
N SER A 72 -9.92 -7.65 14.65
CA SER A 72 -8.98 -7.31 15.74
C SER A 72 -8.46 -8.48 16.61
N GLY A 73 -8.93 -9.71 16.38
CA GLY A 73 -8.64 -10.88 17.22
C GLY A 73 -7.35 -11.64 16.91
N SER A 74 -6.76 -11.49 15.71
CA SER A 74 -5.58 -12.30 15.34
C SER A 74 -4.79 -11.73 14.14
N ILE A 75 -4.56 -10.42 14.11
CA ILE A 75 -3.77 -9.80 13.04
C ILE A 75 -2.30 -10.15 13.24
N ALA A 76 -1.80 -11.12 12.47
CA ALA A 76 -0.37 -11.28 12.24
C ALA A 76 0.02 -10.35 11.09
N VAL A 77 0.67 -9.23 11.41
CA VAL A 77 1.31 -8.37 10.41
C VAL A 77 2.75 -8.81 10.18
N THR A 78 3.20 -8.71 8.94
CA THR A 78 4.62 -8.76 8.59
C THR A 78 5.35 -7.52 9.13
N GLN A 79 6.68 -7.59 9.21
CA GLN A 79 7.50 -6.42 9.58
C GLN A 79 7.28 -5.26 8.60
N GLU A 80 7.19 -5.54 7.29
CA GLU A 80 6.95 -4.52 6.27
C GLU A 80 5.62 -3.80 6.47
N GLU A 81 4.54 -4.54 6.74
CA GLU A 81 3.21 -3.98 7.00
C GLU A 81 3.18 -3.15 8.29
N PHE A 82 3.88 -3.61 9.33
CA PHE A 82 4.03 -2.86 10.58
C PHE A 82 4.78 -1.54 10.38
N ASP A 83 5.90 -1.57 9.67
CA ASP A 83 6.68 -0.37 9.37
C ASP A 83 5.88 0.62 8.51
N ALA A 84 5.16 0.11 7.51
CA ALA A 84 4.29 0.92 6.66
C ALA A 84 3.14 1.55 7.45
N LEU A 85 2.52 0.81 8.38
CA LEU A 85 1.49 1.33 9.27
C LEU A 85 2.04 2.45 10.16
N GLY A 86 3.24 2.27 10.71
CA GLY A 86 3.90 3.32 11.50
C GLY A 86 4.16 4.59 10.68
N TRP A 87 4.60 4.43 9.43
CA TRP A 87 4.75 5.55 8.50
C TRP A 87 3.41 6.24 8.19
N LEU A 88 2.36 5.47 7.90
CA LEU A 88 1.02 5.99 7.62
C LEU A 88 0.51 6.85 8.78
N VAL A 89 0.55 6.30 10.00
CA VAL A 89 0.10 6.98 11.21
C VAL A 89 0.89 8.27 11.44
N SER A 90 2.22 8.22 11.28
CA SER A 90 3.10 9.37 11.52
C SER A 90 2.89 10.53 10.53
N ASN A 91 2.50 10.24 9.28
CA ASN A 91 2.42 11.26 8.22
C ASN A 91 0.98 11.68 7.91
N PHE A 92 0.00 10.79 8.13
CA PHE A 92 -1.38 10.99 7.72
C PHE A 92 -2.40 10.71 8.83
N GLY A 93 -1.98 10.29 10.04
CA GLY A 93 -2.89 9.96 11.13
C GLY A 93 -3.95 11.05 11.38
N ASP A 94 -3.52 12.31 11.51
CA ASP A 94 -4.43 13.44 11.76
C ASP A 94 -5.34 13.80 10.57
N GLN A 95 -5.05 13.28 9.37
CA GLN A 95 -5.79 13.56 8.14
C GLN A 95 -6.81 12.46 7.80
N LEU A 96 -6.73 11.31 8.47
CA LEU A 96 -7.64 10.19 8.29
C LEU A 96 -8.79 10.27 9.29
N PRO A 97 -10.04 9.96 8.88
CA PRO A 97 -11.21 10.05 9.76
C PRO A 97 -11.09 9.22 11.05
N ASP A 98 -10.37 8.09 10.97
CA ASP A 98 -10.14 7.15 12.08
C ASP A 98 -8.67 7.12 12.54
N GLY A 99 -7.98 8.25 12.41
CA GLY A 99 -6.56 8.39 12.78
C GLY A 99 -6.21 7.89 14.18
N GLN A 100 -7.07 8.18 15.16
CA GLN A 100 -6.87 7.73 16.54
C GLN A 100 -6.96 6.20 16.67
N SER A 101 -7.90 5.56 15.99
CA SER A 101 -8.03 4.10 15.99
C SER A 101 -6.85 3.42 15.28
N LEU A 102 -6.30 4.04 14.24
CA LEU A 102 -5.08 3.57 13.57
C LEU A 102 -3.85 3.67 14.50
N GLN A 103 -3.74 4.76 15.28
CA GLN A 103 -2.69 4.90 16.30
C GLN A 103 -2.82 3.84 17.39
N GLU A 104 -4.03 3.60 17.90
CA GLU A 104 -4.29 2.59 18.91
C GLU A 104 -3.94 1.18 18.41
N LEU A 105 -4.26 0.87 17.15
CA LEU A 105 -3.87 -0.38 16.51
C LEU A 105 -2.34 -0.51 16.40
N TYR A 106 -1.66 0.54 15.94
CA TYR A 106 -0.20 0.55 15.85
C TYR A 106 0.45 0.29 17.21
N ASP A 107 -0.03 0.95 18.28
CA ASP A 107 0.45 0.76 19.64
C ASP A 107 0.18 -0.66 20.16
N ALA A 108 -0.95 -1.27 19.79
CA ALA A 108 -1.28 -2.65 20.15
C ALA A 108 -0.32 -3.64 19.48
N LEU A 109 -0.07 -3.47 18.17
CA LEU A 109 0.85 -4.29 17.40
C LEU A 109 2.30 -4.13 17.90
N ALA A 110 2.71 -2.91 18.25
CA ALA A 110 4.02 -2.63 18.81
C ALA A 110 4.28 -3.38 20.13
N LYS A 111 3.23 -3.56 20.95
CA LYS A 111 3.30 -4.33 22.20
C LYS A 111 3.30 -5.85 21.97
N ALA A 112 2.56 -6.32 20.96
CA ALA A 112 2.49 -7.73 20.61
C ALA A 112 3.76 -8.23 19.89
N GLY A 113 4.45 -7.34 19.18
CA GLY A 113 5.57 -7.65 18.30
C GLY A 113 5.07 -8.15 16.93
N PRO A 114 5.62 -7.66 15.81
CA PRO A 114 5.26 -8.18 14.48
C PRO A 114 5.66 -9.65 14.36
N ALA A 115 4.97 -10.39 13.49
CA ALA A 115 5.28 -11.80 13.29
C ALA A 115 6.74 -11.92 12.80
N GLN A 116 7.62 -12.50 13.62
CA GLN A 116 8.97 -12.86 13.19
C GLN A 116 8.84 -13.98 12.17
N GLY A 117 8.92 -13.62 10.89
CA GLY A 117 8.99 -14.60 9.80
C GLY A 117 10.22 -15.47 9.96
N ASN A 118 10.02 -16.79 9.99
CA ASN A 118 11.08 -17.78 9.74
C ASN A 118 11.48 -17.77 8.26
#